data_AF-A0A093FG71-F1
#
_entry.id   AF-A0A093FG71-F1
#
_cell.length_a   1.000
_cell.length_b   1.000
_cell.length_c   1.000
_cell.angle_alpha   90.00
_cell.angle_beta   90.00
_cell.angle_gamma   90.00
#
_symmetry.space_group_name_H-M   'P 1'
#
loop_
_entity.id
_entity.type
_entity.pdbx_description
1 polymer ?
#
loop_
_entity_poly.entity_id
_entity_poly.type
_entity_poly.pdbx_seq_one_letter_code
_entity_poly.pdbx_strand_id
1 'polypeptide(L)'
;AVGPKLFQYVIKVVVQAMQLLYVMLKMDRPSYILLQNPPGLPSIAVAWVACLFWRSKLIIDWHNYGYTIMSLTHGRNHLLVQIAKWYEKLFGRLSDYNLCVTNAMKEDLWVNCNIKAVTLYDKPASYFKETPLELQHQLYMKLAKDYEPFQPRYVSAFTEMDEKNGHVIKTRGRPALLISSTSWTEDEDFSVLLKALE
;
A
#
# COMPACT_ATOMS: atom_id res chain seq x y z
N ALA A 1 -12.93 11.01 30.46
CA ALA A 1 -11.55 11.24 30.95
C ALA A 1 -10.58 10.54 29.99
N VAL A 2 -9.69 11.30 29.34
CA VAL A 2 -8.83 10.85 28.22
C VAL A 2 -7.59 10.03 28.68
N GLY A 3 -7.45 9.78 29.99
CA GLY A 3 -6.76 8.62 30.56
C GLY A 3 -5.24 8.49 30.39
N PRO A 4 -4.61 7.53 31.11
CA PRO A 4 -3.18 7.19 31.05
C PRO A 4 -2.72 6.63 29.69
N LYS A 5 -3.64 6.17 28.83
CA LYS A 5 -3.31 5.62 27.51
C LYS A 5 -2.80 6.69 26.53
N LEU A 6 -3.41 7.88 26.49
CA LEU A 6 -2.92 8.97 25.63
C LEU A 6 -1.49 9.37 26.02
N PHE A 7 -1.24 9.48 27.32
CA PHE A 7 0.09 9.77 27.86
C PHE A 7 1.11 8.68 27.47
N GLN A 8 0.74 7.40 27.57
CA GLN A 8 1.59 6.30 27.11
C GLN A 8 1.88 6.39 25.60
N TYR A 9 0.91 6.72 24.76
CA TYR A 9 1.14 6.90 23.32
C TYR A 9 2.10 8.05 23.03
N VAL A 10 1.93 9.19 23.69
CA VAL A 10 2.83 10.34 23.53
C VAL A 10 4.25 9.98 23.96
N ILE A 11 4.42 9.37 25.13
CA ILE A 11 5.74 8.89 25.59
C ILE A 11 6.34 7.92 24.58
N LYS A 12 5.55 6.95 24.10
CA LYS A 12 6.03 5.96 23.14
C LYS A 12 6.54 6.64 21.86
N VAL A 13 5.79 7.59 21.30
CA VAL A 13 6.20 8.34 20.10
C VAL A 13 7.50 9.12 20.35
N VAL A 14 7.62 9.79 21.50
CA VAL A 14 8.83 10.55 21.85
C VAL A 14 10.04 9.64 22.03
N VAL A 15 9.90 8.53 22.75
CA VAL A 15 10.97 7.54 22.95
C VAL A 15 11.40 6.93 21.62
N GLN A 16 10.45 6.52 20.78
CA GLN A 16 10.73 5.97 19.46
C GLN A 16 11.41 7.00 18.54
N ALA A 17 10.99 8.26 18.59
CA ALA A 17 11.65 9.34 17.83
C ALA A 17 13.10 9.56 18.27
N MET A 18 13.38 9.58 19.58
CA MET A 18 14.73 9.71 20.11
C MET A 18 15.61 8.50 19.77
N GLN A 19 15.06 7.29 19.88
CA GLN A 19 15.76 6.06 19.53
C GLN A 19 16.11 6.03 18.04
N LEU A 20 15.15 6.37 17.17
CA LEU A 20 15.37 6.42 15.73
C LEU A 20 16.42 7.48 15.38
N LEU A 21 16.32 8.68 15.94
CA LEU A 21 17.30 9.74 15.72
C LEU A 21 18.70 9.31 16.17
N TYR A 22 18.81 8.69 17.35
CA TYR A 22 20.09 8.17 17.86
C TYR A 22 20.72 7.14 16.92
N VAL A 23 19.93 6.20 16.40
CA VAL A 23 20.40 5.21 15.43
C VAL A 23 20.87 5.88 14.15
N MET A 24 20.09 6.82 13.59
CA MET A 24 20.44 7.54 12.37
C MET A 24 21.70 8.40 12.52
N LEU A 25 21.95 8.97 13.71
CA LEU A 25 23.15 9.76 14.00
C LEU A 25 24.40 8.89 14.28
N LYS A 26 24.22 7.59 14.52
CA LYS A 26 25.32 6.63 14.69
C LYS A 26 25.79 5.98 13.40
N MET A 27 24.99 6.08 12.34
CA MET A 27 25.34 5.55 11.03
C MET A 27 26.40 6.44 10.36
N ASP A 28 27.10 5.88 9.37
CA ASP A 28 27.97 6.67 8.50
C ASP A 28 27.15 7.73 7.76
N ARG A 29 27.77 8.89 7.52
CA ARG A 29 27.13 10.04 6.91
C ARG A 29 26.51 9.69 5.54
N PRO A 30 25.17 9.65 5.40
CA PRO A 30 24.55 9.39 4.12
C PRO A 30 24.57 10.64 3.26
N SER A 31 24.65 10.53 1.94
CA SER A 31 24.36 11.67 1.05
C SER A 31 22.85 11.89 0.88
N TYR A 32 22.08 10.80 0.90
CA TYR A 32 20.63 10.79 0.74
C TYR A 32 19.99 9.86 1.76
N ILE A 33 18.82 10.25 2.26
CA ILE A 33 17.95 9.42 3.08
C ILE A 33 16.65 9.24 2.31
N LEU A 34 16.30 7.99 1.98
CA LEU A 34 15.03 7.63 1.35
C LEU A 34 14.09 7.08 2.42
N LEU A 35 12.93 7.70 2.57
CA LEU A 35 11.89 7.31 3.52
C LEU A 35 10.63 6.91 2.77
N GLN A 36 10.15 5.68 3.00
CA GLN A 36 8.84 5.24 2.50
C GLN A 36 7.74 5.63 3.49
N ASN A 37 6.70 6.30 3.00
CA ASN A 37 5.53 6.68 3.78
C ASN A 37 4.31 5.85 3.35
N PRO A 38 3.62 5.13 4.27
CA PRO A 38 3.86 5.00 5.72
C PRO A 38 5.00 4.03 6.14
N PRO A 39 5.53 4.11 7.38
CA PRO A 39 5.10 4.97 8.50
C PRO A 39 5.73 6.39 8.47
N GLY A 40 4.88 7.42 8.41
CA GLY A 40 5.33 8.82 8.36
C GLY A 40 5.57 9.49 9.72
N LEU A 41 4.78 9.14 10.73
CA LEU A 41 4.89 9.68 12.10
C LEU A 41 5.66 8.72 13.02
N PRO A 42 6.69 9.15 13.76
CA PRO A 42 7.39 10.44 13.73
C PRO A 42 8.56 10.47 12.70
N SER A 43 8.66 9.44 11.86
CA SER A 43 9.81 9.16 11.01
C SER A 43 10.23 10.30 10.07
N ILE A 44 9.28 11.02 9.45
CA ILE A 44 9.59 12.10 8.50
C ILE A 44 10.34 13.24 9.22
N ALA A 45 9.84 13.66 10.39
CA ALA A 45 10.48 14.69 11.19
C ALA A 45 11.87 14.26 11.67
N VAL A 46 12.00 13.01 12.13
CA VAL A 46 13.29 12.47 12.59
C VAL A 46 14.30 12.41 11.45
N ALA A 47 13.89 11.89 10.29
CA ALA A 47 14.74 11.81 9.11
C ALA A 47 15.15 13.20 8.61
N TRP A 48 14.23 14.17 8.64
CA TRP A 48 14.53 15.57 8.31
C TRP A 48 15.57 16.17 9.26
N VAL A 49 15.43 15.99 10.58
CA VAL A 49 16.43 16.45 11.56
C VAL A 49 17.78 15.78 11.34
N ALA A 50 17.82 14.48 11.05
CA ALA A 50 19.05 13.77 10.73
C ALA A 50 19.71 14.33 9.45
N CYS A 51 18.93 14.65 8.41
CA CYS A 51 19.43 15.30 7.21
C CYS A 51 20.03 16.69 7.48
N LEU A 52 19.44 17.48 8.40
CA LEU A 52 20.03 18.76 8.81
C LEU A 52 21.41 18.56 9.46
N PHE A 53 21.54 17.57 10.35
CA PHE A 53 22.80 17.27 11.03
C PHE A 53 23.88 16.82 10.04
N TRP A 54 23.55 15.89 9.15
CA TRP A 54 24.47 15.31 8.19
C TRP A 54 24.67 16.16 6.92
N ARG A 55 23.90 17.23 6.74
CA ARG A 55 23.77 17.98 5.47
C ARG A 55 23.46 17.05 4.30
N SER A 56 22.57 16.09 4.54
CA SER A 56 22.09 15.11 3.56
C SER A 56 20.79 15.60 2.92
N LYS A 57 20.35 14.90 1.88
CA LYS A 57 19.08 15.18 1.19
C LYS A 57 18.01 14.17 1.60
N LEU A 58 16.81 14.64 1.94
CA LEU A 58 15.67 13.79 2.26
C LEU A 58 14.81 13.55 1.02
N ILE A 59 14.58 12.28 0.70
CA ILE A 59 13.65 11.82 -0.32
C ILE A 59 12.49 11.11 0.37
N ILE A 60 11.25 11.53 0.12
CA ILE A 60 10.06 10.84 0.62
C ILE A 60 9.38 10.12 -0.52
N ASP A 61 9.13 8.82 -0.36
CA ASP A 61 8.37 7.98 -1.28
C ASP A 61 6.96 7.74 -0.72
N TRP A 62 5.97 8.37 -1.35
CA TRP A 62 4.58 8.38 -0.91
C TRP A 62 3.82 7.20 -1.53
N HIS A 63 3.51 6.19 -0.72
CA HIS A 63 2.64 5.07 -1.09
C HIS A 63 1.21 5.24 -0.58
N ASN A 64 1.04 5.86 0.60
CA ASN A 64 -0.25 6.22 1.17
C ASN A 64 -0.09 7.41 2.14
N TYR A 65 -1.21 8.01 2.55
CA TYR A 65 -1.22 8.99 3.62
C TYR A 65 -1.45 8.31 4.96
N GLY A 66 -0.52 8.46 5.91
CA GLY A 66 -0.70 7.90 7.24
C GLY A 66 -1.97 8.42 7.93
N TYR A 67 -2.35 9.68 7.69
CA TYR A 67 -3.58 10.23 8.25
C TYR A 67 -4.85 9.61 7.67
N THR A 68 -4.89 9.20 6.39
CA THR A 68 -6.09 8.58 5.81
C THR A 68 -6.29 7.19 6.39
N ILE A 69 -5.22 6.41 6.55
CA ILE A 69 -5.27 5.10 7.21
C ILE A 69 -5.76 5.25 8.66
N MET A 70 -5.21 6.19 9.40
CA MET A 70 -5.64 6.47 10.77
C MET A 70 -7.12 6.89 10.86
N SER A 71 -7.62 7.55 9.82
CA SER A 71 -9.01 8.01 9.74
C SER A 71 -10.03 6.88 9.60
N LEU A 72 -9.61 5.71 9.11
CA LEU A 72 -10.47 4.52 9.04
C LEU A 72 -10.83 4.03 10.44
N THR A 73 -9.86 4.00 11.37
CA THR A 73 -10.09 3.52 12.74
C THR A 73 -10.71 4.58 13.66
N HIS A 74 -10.30 5.84 13.54
CA HIS A 74 -10.68 6.89 14.49
C HIS A 74 -11.77 7.84 13.97
N GLY A 75 -12.04 7.83 12.66
CA GLY A 75 -12.90 8.78 11.98
C GLY A 75 -12.15 10.05 11.54
N ARG A 76 -12.58 10.62 10.41
CA ARG A 76 -11.93 11.79 9.76
C ARG A 76 -11.86 13.04 10.65
N ASN A 77 -12.87 13.27 11.48
CA ASN A 77 -12.95 14.46 12.34
C ASN A 77 -12.23 14.29 13.68
N HIS A 78 -11.56 13.15 13.92
CA HIS A 78 -10.83 12.91 15.14
C HIS A 78 -9.59 13.80 15.23
N LEU A 79 -9.33 14.38 16.42
CA LEU A 79 -8.22 15.32 16.63
C LEU A 79 -6.86 14.73 16.23
N LEU A 80 -6.58 13.47 16.56
CA LEU A 80 -5.33 12.80 16.19
C LEU A 80 -5.13 12.70 14.68
N VAL A 81 -6.22 12.47 13.92
CA VAL A 81 -6.18 12.38 12.45
C VAL A 81 -5.87 13.76 11.85
N GLN A 82 -6.45 14.82 12.41
CA GLN A 82 -6.17 16.19 11.97
C GLN A 82 -4.72 16.60 12.27
N ILE A 83 -4.20 16.24 13.44
CA ILE A 83 -2.79 16.44 13.81
C ILE A 83 -1.88 15.66 12.84
N ALA A 84 -2.20 14.40 12.56
CA ALA A 84 -1.42 13.58 11.64
C ALA A 84 -1.40 14.15 10.22
N LYS A 85 -2.56 14.62 9.74
CA LYS A 85 -2.70 15.28 8.44
C LYS A 85 -1.86 16.55 8.35
N TRP A 86 -1.94 17.39 9.37
CA TRP A 86 -1.11 18.61 9.45
C TRP A 86 0.38 18.27 9.47
N TYR A 87 0.77 17.26 10.25
CA TYR A 87 2.16 16.81 10.37
C TYR A 87 2.71 16.33 9.02
N GLU A 88 2.00 15.43 8.33
CA GLU A 88 2.47 14.89 7.04
C GLU A 88 2.58 16.00 6.01
N LYS A 89 1.62 16.93 5.97
CA LYS A 89 1.66 18.09 5.08
C LYS A 89 2.83 19.03 5.40
N LEU A 90 3.11 19.29 6.67
CA LEU A 90 4.22 20.17 7.07
C LEU A 90 5.57 19.53 6.76
N PHE A 91 5.84 18.35 7.32
CA PHE A 91 7.14 17.70 7.18
C PHE A 91 7.38 17.16 5.77
N GLY A 92 6.32 16.79 5.06
CA GLY A 92 6.41 16.45 3.63
C GLY A 92 6.97 17.58 2.78
N ARG A 93 6.59 18.84 3.05
CA ARG A 93 7.13 20.03 2.35
C ARG A 93 8.60 20.31 2.65
N LEU A 94 9.11 19.81 3.76
CA LEU A 94 10.48 20.05 4.19
C LEU A 94 11.48 19.07 3.55
N SER A 95 11.00 18.08 2.80
CA SER A 95 11.84 17.17 2.02
C SER A 95 12.43 17.85 0.78
N ASP A 96 13.57 17.34 0.31
CA ASP A 96 14.23 17.85 -0.90
C ASP A 96 13.58 17.28 -2.17
N TYR A 97 13.18 16.01 -2.14
CA TYR A 97 12.58 15.32 -3.28
C TYR A 97 11.43 14.42 -2.82
N ASN A 98 10.44 14.23 -3.70
CA ASN A 98 9.29 13.37 -3.43
C ASN A 98 9.00 12.45 -4.61
N LEU A 99 8.71 11.19 -4.30
CA LEU A 99 8.27 10.15 -5.22
C LEU A 99 6.85 9.74 -4.81
N CYS A 100 6.03 9.28 -5.75
CA CYS A 100 4.68 8.82 -5.41
C CYS A 100 4.17 7.76 -6.38
N VAL A 101 3.27 6.91 -5.91
CA VAL A 101 2.84 5.72 -6.64
C VAL A 101 1.89 5.98 -7.81
N THR A 102 1.21 7.14 -7.87
CA THR A 102 0.24 7.45 -8.92
C THR A 102 0.24 8.93 -9.32
N ASN A 103 -0.25 9.22 -10.54
CA ASN A 103 -0.48 10.61 -10.98
C ASN A 103 -1.55 11.30 -10.13
N ALA A 104 -2.59 10.58 -9.71
CA ALA A 104 -3.62 11.12 -8.83
C ALA A 104 -3.03 11.57 -7.47
N MET A 105 -2.15 10.76 -6.88
CA MET A 105 -1.45 11.15 -5.66
C MET A 105 -0.49 12.33 -5.89
N LYS A 106 0.21 12.37 -7.04
CA LYS A 106 1.06 13.52 -7.41
C LYS A 106 0.26 14.82 -7.44
N GLU A 107 -0.92 14.80 -8.05
CA GLU A 107 -1.81 15.97 -8.13
C GLU A 107 -2.33 16.36 -6.74
N ASP A 108 -2.75 15.40 -5.93
CA ASP A 108 -3.21 15.65 -4.56
C ASP A 108 -2.09 16.22 -3.67
N LEU A 109 -0.88 15.66 -3.73
CA LEU A 109 0.31 16.18 -3.05
C LEU A 109 0.59 17.63 -3.47
N TRP A 110 0.45 17.95 -4.75
CA TRP A 110 0.66 19.29 -5.26
C TRP A 110 -0.42 20.26 -4.76
N VAL A 111 -1.70 19.96 -5.01
CA VAL A 111 -2.83 20.86 -4.73
C VAL A 111 -3.07 20.99 -3.23
N ASN A 112 -3.15 19.86 -2.52
CA ASN A 112 -3.55 19.83 -1.12
C ASN A 112 -2.36 19.97 -0.17
N CYS A 113 -1.18 19.48 -0.56
CA CYS A 113 0.01 19.54 0.28
C CYS A 113 1.06 20.53 -0.21
N ASN A 114 0.99 21.15 -1.39
CA ASN A 114 2.07 21.96 -1.98
C ASN A 114 3.42 21.21 -2.03
N ILE A 115 3.37 19.92 -2.35
CA ILE A 115 4.53 19.02 -2.45
C ILE A 115 4.69 18.65 -3.94
N LYS A 116 5.86 18.88 -4.51
CA LYS A 116 6.19 18.47 -5.88
C LYS A 116 6.74 17.05 -5.85
N ALA A 117 6.04 16.12 -6.50
CA ALA A 117 6.46 14.73 -6.59
C ALA A 117 6.63 14.25 -8.04
N VAL A 118 7.46 13.23 -8.21
CA VAL A 118 7.58 12.46 -9.46
C VAL A 118 6.85 11.13 -9.28
N THR A 119 6.07 10.73 -10.27
CA THR A 119 5.32 9.47 -10.20
C THR A 119 6.22 8.30 -10.57
N LEU A 120 6.35 7.35 -9.66
CA LEU A 120 6.94 6.04 -9.87
C LEU A 120 5.92 4.98 -9.48
N TYR A 121 5.27 4.38 -10.49
CA TYR A 121 4.28 3.35 -10.24
C TYR A 121 4.91 2.12 -9.56
N ASP A 122 4.27 1.65 -8.49
CA ASP A 122 4.57 0.34 -7.92
C ASP A 122 4.32 -0.73 -8.98
N LYS A 123 5.35 -1.51 -9.30
CA LYS A 123 5.29 -2.61 -10.25
C LYS A 123 5.72 -3.90 -9.57
N PRO A 124 5.02 -5.02 -9.82
CA PRO A 124 5.51 -6.30 -9.36
C PRO A 124 6.84 -6.60 -10.06
N ALA A 125 7.69 -7.38 -9.39
CA ALA A 125 8.93 -7.86 -9.99
C ALA A 125 8.65 -8.64 -11.29
N SER A 126 9.57 -8.59 -12.25
CA SER A 126 9.36 -9.13 -13.61
C SER A 126 9.16 -10.64 -13.70
N TYR A 127 9.43 -11.37 -12.60
CA TYR A 127 9.16 -12.81 -12.51
C TYR A 127 7.70 -13.11 -12.18
N PHE A 128 6.92 -12.14 -11.68
CA PHE A 128 5.47 -12.29 -11.59
C PHE A 128 4.89 -12.23 -13.01
N LYS A 129 4.42 -13.38 -13.48
CA LYS A 129 3.86 -13.57 -14.82
C LYS A 129 2.54 -14.32 -14.70
N GLU A 130 1.76 -14.30 -15.77
CA GLU A 130 0.54 -15.11 -15.85
C GLU A 130 0.86 -16.59 -15.59
N THR A 131 0.09 -17.20 -14.70
CA THR A 131 0.23 -18.63 -14.38
C THR A 131 -0.07 -19.46 -15.64
N PRO A 132 0.77 -20.44 -16.03
CA PRO A 132 0.49 -21.35 -17.15
C PRO A 132 -0.87 -22.03 -17.03
N LEU A 133 -1.52 -22.30 -18.15
CA LEU A 133 -2.92 -22.75 -18.18
C LEU A 133 -3.11 -24.11 -17.49
N GLU A 134 -2.11 -24.99 -17.56
CA GLU A 134 -2.08 -26.29 -16.88
C GLU A 134 -2.06 -26.12 -15.36
N LEU A 135 -1.26 -25.17 -14.85
CA LEU A 135 -1.20 -24.85 -13.43
C LEU A 135 -2.49 -24.16 -12.96
N GLN A 136 -3.10 -23.30 -13.80
CA GLN A 136 -4.43 -22.75 -13.52
C GLN A 136 -5.47 -23.87 -13.41
N HIS A 137 -5.48 -24.84 -14.32
CA HIS A 137 -6.41 -25.96 -14.28
C HIS A 137 -6.25 -26.80 -13.00
N GLN A 138 -5.01 -27.13 -12.62
CA GLN A 138 -4.75 -27.83 -11.36
C GLN A 138 -5.27 -27.05 -10.14
N LEU A 139 -5.06 -25.73 -10.10
CA LEU A 139 -5.58 -24.87 -9.04
C LEU A 139 -7.12 -24.88 -9.03
N TYR A 140 -7.76 -24.69 -10.18
CA TYR A 140 -9.22 -24.66 -10.26
C TYR A 140 -9.86 -26.00 -9.93
N MET A 141 -9.24 -27.13 -10.33
CA MET A 141 -9.66 -28.47 -9.93
C MET A 141 -9.52 -28.69 -8.42
N LYS A 142 -8.50 -28.10 -7.79
CA LYS A 142 -8.37 -28.12 -6.33
C LYS A 142 -9.47 -27.31 -5.66
N LEU A 143 -9.69 -26.07 -6.11
CA LEU A 143 -10.72 -25.18 -5.56
C LEU A 143 -12.14 -25.72 -5.77
N ALA A 144 -12.40 -26.40 -6.89
CA ALA A 144 -13.69 -27.04 -7.16
C ALA A 144 -14.07 -28.09 -6.09
N LYS A 145 -13.11 -28.67 -5.37
CA LYS A 145 -13.43 -29.63 -4.28
C LYS A 145 -14.11 -28.94 -3.09
N ASP A 146 -13.74 -27.69 -2.84
CA ASP A 146 -14.12 -26.96 -1.63
C ASP A 146 -15.15 -25.86 -1.91
N TYR A 147 -15.22 -25.33 -3.14
CA TYR A 147 -16.02 -24.16 -3.51
C TYR A 147 -16.94 -24.45 -4.71
N GLU A 148 -18.25 -24.39 -4.47
CA GLU A 148 -19.30 -24.59 -5.49
C GLU A 148 -19.10 -23.73 -6.76
N PRO A 149 -18.71 -22.43 -6.71
CA PRO A 149 -18.52 -21.63 -7.91
C PRO A 149 -17.41 -22.14 -8.86
N PHE A 150 -16.50 -22.97 -8.36
CA PHE A 150 -15.44 -23.57 -9.16
C PHE A 150 -15.81 -24.95 -9.73
N GLN A 151 -16.93 -25.53 -9.28
CA GLN A 151 -17.47 -26.79 -9.79
C GLN A 151 -18.31 -26.55 -11.05
N PRO A 152 -17.97 -27.18 -12.18
CA PRO A 152 -18.91 -27.57 -13.19
C PRO A 152 -19.25 -29.05 -13.00
N ARG A 153 -20.29 -29.49 -13.68
CA ARG A 153 -20.85 -30.83 -13.50
C ARG A 153 -19.85 -31.99 -13.73
N TYR A 154 -18.70 -31.78 -14.42
CA TYR A 154 -17.68 -32.84 -14.71
C TYR A 154 -16.20 -32.38 -14.92
N VAL A 155 -15.87 -31.08 -14.89
CA VAL A 155 -14.52 -30.46 -15.17
C VAL A 155 -14.19 -29.35 -14.14
N SER A 156 -13.45 -28.25 -14.43
CA SER A 156 -13.46 -27.02 -13.60
C SER A 156 -14.24 -25.91 -14.30
N ALA A 157 -14.91 -24.99 -13.57
CA ALA A 157 -15.84 -24.02 -14.19
C ALA A 157 -15.15 -23.07 -15.19
N PHE A 158 -13.81 -23.02 -15.13
CA PHE A 158 -12.96 -22.11 -15.89
C PHE A 158 -12.13 -22.82 -16.98
N THR A 159 -11.82 -24.10 -16.80
CA THR A 159 -10.90 -24.85 -17.68
C THR A 159 -11.30 -26.32 -17.81
N GLU A 160 -11.06 -26.89 -18.99
CA GLU A 160 -11.33 -28.29 -19.33
C GLU A 160 -10.18 -28.89 -20.14
N MET A 161 -10.08 -30.22 -20.17
CA MET A 161 -9.16 -30.91 -21.08
C MET A 161 -9.84 -31.12 -22.43
N ASP A 162 -9.18 -30.71 -23.50
CA ASP A 162 -9.66 -30.94 -24.87
C ASP A 162 -9.50 -32.41 -25.24
N GLU A 163 -10.62 -33.06 -25.54
CA GLU A 163 -10.71 -34.49 -25.85
C GLU A 163 -9.89 -34.88 -27.09
N LYS A 164 -9.58 -33.94 -27.98
CA LYS A 164 -8.90 -34.22 -29.26
C LYS A 164 -7.38 -34.26 -29.15
N ASN A 165 -6.81 -33.51 -28.23
CA ASN A 165 -5.36 -33.27 -28.16
C ASN A 165 -4.79 -33.38 -26.73
N GLY A 166 -5.64 -33.57 -25.72
CA GLY A 166 -5.25 -33.69 -24.32
C GLY A 166 -4.73 -32.40 -23.69
N HIS A 167 -4.81 -31.26 -24.38
CA HIS A 167 -4.37 -29.98 -23.86
C HIS A 167 -5.45 -29.32 -23.01
N VAL A 168 -5.02 -28.57 -22.00
CA VAL A 168 -5.93 -27.77 -21.20
C VAL A 168 -6.38 -26.56 -22.03
N ILE A 169 -7.68 -26.33 -22.07
CA ILE A 169 -8.30 -25.17 -22.72
C ILE A 169 -9.20 -24.43 -21.72
N LYS A 170 -9.50 -23.15 -22.00
CA LYS A 170 -10.47 -22.38 -21.20
C LYS A 170 -11.89 -22.77 -21.62
N THR A 171 -12.76 -23.06 -20.66
CA THR A 171 -14.15 -23.45 -20.92
C THR A 171 -14.94 -22.32 -21.59
N ARG A 172 -15.81 -22.67 -22.54
CA ARG A 172 -16.72 -21.71 -23.19
C ARG A 172 -17.80 -21.26 -22.21
N GLY A 173 -18.06 -19.96 -22.13
CA GLY A 173 -19.05 -19.41 -21.20
C GLY A 173 -18.62 -19.47 -19.73
N ARG A 174 -17.32 -19.62 -19.45
CA ARG A 174 -16.79 -19.58 -18.08
C ARG A 174 -17.21 -18.30 -17.35
N PRO A 175 -17.45 -18.35 -16.04
CA PRO A 175 -17.73 -17.15 -15.26
C PRO A 175 -16.52 -16.21 -15.24
N ALA A 176 -16.76 -14.95 -14.89
CA ALA A 176 -15.69 -14.00 -14.60
C ALA A 176 -15.10 -14.32 -13.22
N LEU A 177 -13.77 -14.38 -13.11
CA LEU A 177 -13.07 -14.51 -11.84
C LEU A 177 -12.39 -13.17 -11.54
N LEU A 178 -12.89 -12.49 -10.52
CA LEU A 178 -12.28 -11.27 -10.00
C LEU A 178 -11.35 -11.64 -8.85
N ILE A 179 -10.08 -11.26 -8.97
CA ILE A 179 -9.06 -11.48 -7.94
C ILE A 179 -8.53 -10.12 -7.53
N SER A 180 -8.61 -9.81 -6.23
CA SER A 180 -7.93 -8.65 -5.66
C SER A 180 -6.67 -9.12 -4.92
N SER A 181 -5.61 -8.30 -4.96
CA SER A 181 -4.37 -8.50 -4.19
C SER A 181 -4.54 -8.26 -2.69
N THR A 182 -5.75 -7.89 -2.30
CA THR A 182 -6.08 -7.34 -1.01
C THR A 182 -7.38 -7.95 -0.48
N SER A 183 -7.51 -7.92 0.84
CA SER A 183 -8.65 -8.49 1.55
C SER A 183 -9.90 -7.65 1.30
N TRP A 184 -11.09 -8.26 1.39
CA TRP A 184 -12.31 -7.47 1.45
C TRP A 184 -12.43 -6.80 2.82
N THR A 185 -11.85 -5.60 2.93
CA THR A 185 -11.84 -4.76 4.13
C THR A 185 -12.56 -3.44 3.87
N GLU A 186 -12.94 -2.73 4.93
CA GLU A 186 -13.72 -1.48 4.83
C GLU A 186 -12.99 -0.34 4.11
N ASP A 187 -11.66 -0.43 3.98
CA ASP A 187 -10.84 0.55 3.27
C ASP A 187 -10.79 0.33 1.75
N GLU A 188 -11.39 -0.76 1.25
CA GLU A 188 -11.38 -1.11 -0.16
C GLU A 188 -12.76 -1.07 -0.80
N ASP A 189 -12.87 -0.29 -1.89
CA ASP A 189 -14.11 -0.22 -2.67
C ASP A 189 -14.09 -1.22 -3.83
N PHE A 190 -14.51 -2.45 -3.54
CA PHE A 190 -14.72 -3.49 -4.56
C PHE A 190 -15.80 -3.13 -5.58
N SER A 191 -16.64 -2.12 -5.33
CA SER A 191 -17.62 -1.64 -6.31
C SER A 191 -16.93 -1.09 -7.56
N VAL A 192 -15.70 -0.58 -7.45
CA VAL A 192 -14.91 -0.15 -8.62
C VAL A 192 -14.60 -1.33 -9.53
N LEU A 193 -14.23 -2.47 -8.95
CA LEU A 193 -13.95 -3.69 -9.70
C LEU A 193 -15.23 -4.29 -10.31
N LEU A 194 -16.34 -4.28 -9.57
CA LEU A 194 -17.63 -4.75 -10.07
C LEU A 194 -18.15 -3.86 -11.22
N LYS A 195 -18.05 -2.53 -11.09
CA LYS A 195 -18.39 -1.59 -12.16
C LYS A 195 -17.54 -1.75 -13.42
N ALA A 196 -16.30 -2.23 -13.30
CA ALA A 196 -15.46 -2.50 -14.45
C ALA A 196 -15.86 -3.78 -15.22
N LEU A 197 -16.72 -4.62 -14.62
CA LEU A 197 -17.25 -5.84 -15.24
C LEU A 197 -18.63 -5.61 -15.90
N GLU A 198 -19.31 -4.50 -15.60
CA GLU A 198 -20.55 -4.04 -16.24
C GLU A 198 -20.28 -3.32 -17.56
#